data_AF-A0A256ZH64-F1
#
_entry.id   AF-A0A256ZH64-F1
#
_cell.length_a   1.000
_cell.length_b   1.000
_cell.length_c   1.000
_cell.angle_alpha   90.00
_cell.angle_beta   90.00
_cell.angle_gamma   90.00
#
_symmetry.space_group_name_H-M   'P 1'
#
loop_
_entity.id
_entity.type
_entity.pdbx_description
1 polymer ?
#
loop_
_entity_poly.entity_id
_entity_poly.type
_entity_poly.pdbx_seq_one_letter_code
_entity_poly.pdbx_strand_id
1 'polypeptide(L)'
;MKSVLNRHRRRDGWFLDDCSHNPYYGCAYGCIYCYIRRGKYGRNYLSIKINASTALSKGLSRHAKRRKYGFIAISSAMEAT
;
A
#
# COMPACT_ATOMS: atom_id res chain seq x y z
N MET A 1 4.79 -1.69 -18.22
CA MET A 1 5.66 -1.97 -17.05
C MET A 1 4.91 -1.59 -15.76
N LYS A 2 4.64 -2.53 -14.85
CA LYS A 2 3.94 -2.26 -13.58
C LYS A 2 4.92 -1.58 -12.60
N SER A 3 4.62 -0.35 -12.18
CA SER A 3 5.42 0.36 -11.18
C SER A 3 5.19 -0.23 -9.79
N VAL A 4 6.25 -0.27 -8.97
CA VAL A 4 6.19 -0.76 -7.59
C VAL A 4 5.30 0.10 -6.70
N LEU A 5 5.29 1.43 -6.92
CA LEU A 5 4.30 2.30 -6.33
C LEU A 5 3.03 2.25 -7.18
N ASN A 6 1.94 1.85 -6.56
CA ASN A 6 0.62 1.90 -7.16
C ASN A 6 0.15 3.35 -7.05
N ARG A 7 0.21 4.09 -8.17
CA ARG A 7 -0.27 5.47 -8.21
C ARG A 7 -1.76 5.45 -8.47
N HIS A 8 -2.52 6.18 -7.65
CA HIS A 8 -3.94 6.36 -7.91
C HIS A 8 -4.10 7.07 -9.26
N ARG A 9 -4.94 6.52 -10.15
CA ARG A 9 -5.12 7.03 -11.53
C ARG A 9 -5.86 8.38 -11.52
N ARG A 10 -6.69 8.59 -10.50
CA ARG A 10 -7.26 9.87 -10.06
C ARG A 10 -7.08 9.94 -8.54
N ARG A 11 -6.64 11.09 -8.03
CA ARG A 11 -6.65 11.37 -6.59
C ARG A 11 -8.10 11.70 -6.22
N ASP A 12 -8.75 10.80 -5.51
CA ASP A 12 -10.02 11.12 -4.87
C ASP A 12 -9.77 12.23 -3.85
N GLY A 13 -10.50 13.35 -3.94
CA GLY A 13 -10.25 14.54 -3.11
C GLY A 13 -10.41 14.31 -1.60
N TRP A 14 -10.97 13.17 -1.22
CA TRP A 14 -11.14 12.72 0.15
C TRP A 14 -9.89 12.00 0.71
N PHE A 15 -9.03 11.48 -0.16
CA PHE A 15 -7.81 10.76 0.24
C PHE A 15 -6.58 11.64 0.04
N LEU A 16 -5.81 11.79 1.12
CA LEU A 16 -4.62 12.63 1.13
C LEU A 16 -3.42 11.97 0.41
N ASP A 17 -3.47 10.66 0.14
CA ASP A 17 -2.34 9.92 -0.42
C ASP A 17 -2.25 9.98 -1.95
N ASP A 18 -1.03 10.11 -2.45
CA ASP A 18 -0.70 10.05 -3.87
C ASP A 18 -0.39 8.62 -4.33
N CYS A 19 0.09 7.80 -3.40
CA CYS A 19 0.48 6.41 -3.61
C CYS A 19 0.26 5.60 -2.33
N SER A 20 -0.12 4.34 -2.51
CA SER A 20 -0.21 3.36 -1.42
C SER A 20 0.96 2.37 -1.48
N HIS A 21 1.55 2.07 -0.33
CA HIS A 21 2.54 1.01 -0.17
C HIS A 21 2.10 0.06 0.94
N ASN A 22 1.86 -1.20 0.57
CA ASN A 22 1.35 -2.19 1.50
C ASN A 22 2.35 -3.34 1.65
N PRO A 23 3.16 -3.34 2.73
CA PRO A 23 4.16 -4.38 2.97
C PRO A 23 3.53 -5.70 3.42
N TYR A 24 2.30 -5.67 3.94
CA TYR A 24 1.58 -6.83 4.42
C TYR A 24 0.48 -7.26 3.45
N TYR A 25 -0.02 -8.47 3.62
CA TYR A 25 -1.19 -9.00 2.95
C TYR A 25 -2.04 -9.78 3.96
N GLY A 26 -3.30 -9.38 4.14
CA GLY A 26 -4.18 -9.89 5.20
C GLY A 26 -4.08 -9.07 6.50
N CYS A 27 -4.94 -9.40 7.47
CA CYS A 27 -4.98 -8.75 8.80
C CYS A 27 -5.35 -9.80 9.86
N ALA A 28 -4.66 -9.80 11.00
CA ALA A 28 -4.86 -10.78 12.07
C ALA A 28 -6.13 -10.54 12.92
N TYR A 29 -6.67 -9.33 12.89
CA TYR A 29 -7.75 -8.90 13.80
C TYR A 29 -9.16 -9.32 13.36
N GLY A 30 -9.36 -9.73 12.10
CA GLY A 30 -10.62 -10.33 11.64
C GLY A 30 -11.88 -9.46 11.79
N CYS A 31 -11.75 -8.12 11.84
CA CYS A 31 -12.86 -7.23 12.21
C CYS A 31 -14.12 -7.44 11.35
N ILE A 32 -15.29 -7.50 11.99
CA ILE A 32 -16.58 -7.78 11.34
C ILE A 32 -16.93 -6.76 10.25
N TYR A 33 -16.48 -5.51 10.43
CA TYR A 33 -16.70 -4.37 9.55
C TYR A 33 -15.55 -4.15 8.53
N CYS A 34 -14.54 -5.02 8.51
CA CYS A 34 -13.39 -4.82 7.65
C CYS A 34 -13.77 -5.02 6.18
N TYR A 35 -13.58 -3.98 5.36
CA TYR A 35 -13.95 -4.01 3.95
C TYR A 35 -13.13 -5.05 3.15
N ILE A 36 -11.91 -5.36 3.59
CA ILE A 36 -11.09 -6.40 2.93
C ILE A 36 -11.67 -7.80 3.14
N ARG A 37 -12.45 -8.03 4.21
CA ARG A 37 -13.00 -9.35 4.58
C ARG A 37 -13.84 -9.97 3.46
N ARG A 38 -14.58 -9.13 2.71
CA ARG A 38 -15.39 -9.54 1.55
C ARG A 38 -14.72 -9.25 0.21
N GLY A 39 -13.50 -8.72 0.23
CA GLY A 39 -12.78 -8.29 -0.95
C GLY A 39 -11.68 -9.26 -1.38
N LYS A 40 -10.98 -8.90 -2.46
CA LYS A 40 -9.83 -9.64 -3.01
C LYS A 40 -8.70 -9.88 -2.00
N TYR A 41 -8.63 -9.08 -0.93
CA TYR A 41 -7.58 -9.11 0.09
C TYR A 41 -8.01 -9.83 1.38
N GLY A 42 -9.23 -10.33 1.45
CA GLY A 42 -9.76 -11.09 2.58
C GLY A 42 -9.20 -12.51 2.57
N ARG A 43 -8.04 -12.70 3.17
CA ARG A 43 -7.47 -14.03 3.44
C ARG A 43 -7.35 -14.23 4.94
N ASN A 44 -7.56 -15.47 5.38
CA ASN A 44 -7.44 -15.88 6.78
C ASN A 44 -5.98 -16.07 7.23
N TYR A 45 -5.01 -15.61 6.44
CA TYR A 45 -3.59 -15.72 6.76
C TYR A 45 -2.88 -14.40 6.48
N LEU A 46 -1.89 -14.09 7.32
CA LEU A 46 -1.00 -12.95 7.17
C LEU A 46 0.15 -13.33 6.22
N SER A 47 0.54 -12.43 5.34
CA SER A 47 1.77 -12.58 4.55
C SER A 47 2.53 -11.27 4.48
N ILE A 48 3.85 -11.38 4.40
CA ILE A 48 4.76 -10.24 4.38
C ILE A 48 5.48 -10.22 3.04
N LYS A 49 5.52 -9.04 2.42
CA LYS A 49 6.33 -8.78 1.25
C LYS A 49 7.77 -8.47 1.69
N ILE A 50 8.62 -9.49 1.75
CA ILE A 50 10.02 -9.37 2.21
C ILE A 50 10.85 -8.34 1.44
N ASN A 51 10.51 -8.10 0.17
CA ASN A 51 11.17 -7.10 -0.68
C ASN A 51 10.47 -5.73 -0.65
N ALA A 52 9.55 -5.49 0.30
CA ALA A 52 8.82 -4.22 0.38
C ALA A 52 9.76 -3.02 0.53
N SER A 53 10.74 -3.11 1.44
CA SER A 53 11.74 -2.07 1.69
C SER A 53 12.58 -1.76 0.44
N THR A 54 13.19 -2.79 -0.17
CA THR A 54 14.03 -2.63 -1.36
C THR A 54 13.23 -2.10 -2.55
N ALA A 55 11.99 -2.57 -2.70
CA ALA A 55 11.09 -2.11 -3.74
C ALA A 55 10.66 -0.64 -3.52
N LEU A 56 10.37 -0.25 -2.27
CA LEU A 56 10.05 1.13 -1.89
C LEU A 56 11.23 2.06 -2.17
N SER A 57 12.44 1.72 -1.72
CA SER A 57 13.66 2.51 -1.95
C SER A 57 13.93 2.72 -3.44
N LYS A 58 13.76 1.67 -4.26
CA LYS A 58 13.90 1.76 -5.73
C LYS A 58 12.84 2.68 -6.34
N GLY A 59 11.62 2.68 -5.80
CA GLY A 59 10.54 3.58 -6.18
C GLY A 59 10.87 5.03 -5.83
N LEU A 60 11.18 5.31 -4.57
CA LEU A 60 11.52 6.63 -4.05
C LEU A 60 12.70 7.25 -4.79
N SER A 61 13.76 6.48 -5.07
CA SER A 61 14.92 6.97 -5.83
C SER A 61 14.53 7.49 -7.22
N ARG A 62 13.60 6.83 -7.92
CA ARG A 62 13.09 7.31 -9.23
C ARG A 62 12.23 8.57 -9.10
N HIS A 63 11.45 8.68 -8.03
CA HIS A 63 10.61 9.86 -7.77
C HIS A 63 11.45 11.08 -7.39
N ALA A 64 12.45 10.90 -6.53
CA ALA A 64 13.41 11.94 -6.15
C ALA A 64 14.18 12.48 -7.37
N LYS A 65 14.67 11.60 -8.26
CA LYS A 65 15.32 12.00 -9.53
C LYS A 65 14.42 12.84 -10.43
N ARG A 66 13.10 12.70 -10.30
CA ARG A 66 12.09 13.44 -11.08
C ARG A 66 11.50 14.63 -10.31
N ARG A 67 12.04 14.95 -9.12
CA ARG A 67 11.52 15.96 -8.17
C ARG A 67 10.02 15.83 -7.91
N LYS A 68 9.52 14.59 -7.83
CA LYS A 68 8.10 14.30 -7.54
C LYS A 68 7.96 13.95 -6.07
N TYR A 69 7.27 14.80 -5.33
CA TYR A 69 6.96 14.64 -3.91
C TYR A 69 5.45 14.49 -3.73
N GLY A 70 5.05 13.92 -2.60
CA GLY A 70 3.66 13.63 -2.28
C GLY A 70 3.54 12.79 -1.02
N PHE A 71 2.31 12.44 -0.67
CA PHE A 71 2.02 11.62 0.50
C PHE A 71 1.95 10.14 0.13
N ILE A 72 2.56 9.29 0.95
CA ILE A 72 2.52 7.85 0.78
C ILE A 72 1.72 7.27 1.93
N ALA A 73 0.56 6.67 1.63
CA ALA A 73 -0.16 5.88 2.61
C ALA A 73 0.55 4.54 2.79
N ILE A 74 1.02 4.29 4.01
CA ILE A 74 1.54 2.99 4.40
C ILE A 74 0.40 2.24 5.06
N SER A 75 0.24 0.95 4.72
CA SER A 75 -0.70 0.09 5.44
C SER A 75 -2.17 0.55 5.32
N SER A 76 -2.56 1.16 4.20
CA SER A 76 -3.90 1.75 4.00
C SER A 76 -5.07 0.76 4.12
N ALA A 77 -4.79 -0.54 4.07
CA ALA A 77 -5.79 -1.59 4.14
C ALA A 77 -5.56 -2.59 5.28
N MET A 78 -4.48 -2.42 6.06
CA MET A 78 -3.96 -3.46 6.93
C MET A 78 -3.32 -2.84 8.17
N GLU A 79 -3.43 -3.50 9.31
CA GLU A 79 -2.67 -3.11 10.49
C GLU A 79 -1.57 -4.14 10.72
N ALA A 80 -0.38 -3.65 11.02
CA ALA A 80 0.78 -4.45 11.38
C ALA A 80 1.11 -4.12 12.84
N THR A 81 0.85 -5.09 13.71
CA THR A 81 1.32 -5.07 15.10
C THR A 81 2.78 -5.49 15.16
#